data_AF-A0A139X5Q8-F1
#
_entry.id   AF-A0A139X5Q8-F1
#
_cell.length_a   1.000
_cell.length_b   1.000
_cell.length_c   1.000
_cell.angle_alpha   90.00
_cell.angle_beta   90.00
_cell.angle_gamma   90.00
#
_symmetry.space_group_name_H-M   'P 1'
#
loop_
_entity.id
_entity.type
_entity.pdbx_description
1 polymer ?
#
loop_
_entity_poly.entity_id
_entity_poly.type
_entity_poly.pdbx_seq_one_letter_code
_entity_poly.pdbx_strand_id
1 'polypeptide(L)'
;MDTNELKFLLKLLGCPNYRSSLNTNTFQSFNGKEKICQSLSDRKLIDFSREIASIKILPAGDDLIKTETEQLAITPKELKVLKKISNASETITPSKINIKSLKSEQRDAILQSLCEKGLIEVETKIKKTNAEVWLTEEGSEYLRDRYIPEGVAIISLDLLTNYLLFIRKFLPSQPEPLSTSEPTNGGSAVATIVNLTDKEIVHTI
;
A
#
# COMPACT_ATOMS: atom_id res chain seq x y z
N MET A 1 -1.93 -11.67 13.56
CA MET A 1 -1.61 -11.81 12.11
C MET A 1 -1.37 -13.29 11.84
N ASP A 2 -1.94 -13.86 10.78
CA ASP A 2 -1.73 -15.28 10.49
C ASP A 2 -0.36 -15.55 9.81
N THR A 3 0.02 -16.82 9.70
CA THR A 3 1.32 -17.22 9.14
C THR A 3 1.48 -16.84 7.65
N ASN A 4 0.42 -16.90 6.85
CA ASN A 4 0.48 -16.54 5.43
C ASN A 4 0.57 -15.03 5.25
N GLU A 5 -0.19 -14.26 6.03
CA GLU A 5 -0.10 -12.80 6.08
C GLU A 5 1.30 -12.33 6.47
N LEU A 6 1.88 -12.95 7.52
CA LEU A 6 3.26 -12.66 7.93
C LEU A 6 4.24 -12.97 6.79
N LYS A 7 4.19 -14.18 6.23
CA LYS A 7 5.06 -14.57 5.12
C LYS A 7 4.91 -13.65 3.91
N PHE A 8 3.70 -13.19 3.64
CA PHE A 8 3.41 -12.25 2.57
C PHE A 8 4.10 -10.91 2.80
N LEU A 9 3.92 -10.31 3.98
CA LEU A 9 4.60 -9.07 4.37
C LEU A 9 6.12 -9.23 4.31
N LEU A 10 6.68 -10.30 4.88
CA LEU A 10 8.13 -10.53 4.88
C LEU A 10 8.70 -10.69 3.47
N LYS A 11 7.95 -11.28 2.53
CA LYS A 11 8.34 -11.30 1.11
C LYS A 11 8.26 -9.92 0.48
N LEU A 12 7.23 -9.13 0.81
CA LEU A 12 7.10 -7.75 0.34
C LEU A 12 8.26 -6.86 0.85
N LEU A 13 8.71 -7.06 2.09
CA LEU A 13 9.88 -6.36 2.65
C LEU A 13 11.18 -6.64 1.89
N GLY A 14 11.30 -7.82 1.28
CA GLY A 14 12.43 -8.16 0.40
C GLY A 14 12.34 -7.56 -1.00
N CYS A 15 11.24 -6.92 -1.37
CA CYS A 15 11.07 -6.28 -2.67
C CYS A 15 11.67 -4.86 -2.68
N PRO A 16 12.18 -4.38 -3.84
CA PRO A 16 12.61 -3.00 -3.99
C PRO A 16 11.49 -2.02 -3.59
N ASN A 17 11.83 -1.02 -2.77
CA ASN A 17 10.89 -0.03 -2.24
C ASN A 17 9.63 -0.63 -1.58
N TYR A 18 9.73 -1.87 -1.07
CA TYR A 18 8.62 -2.60 -0.46
C TYR A 18 7.39 -2.70 -1.38
N ARG A 19 7.63 -2.73 -2.69
CA ARG A 19 6.61 -2.68 -3.74
C ARG A 19 6.89 -3.72 -4.80
N SER A 20 5.85 -4.40 -5.26
CA SER A 20 5.99 -5.43 -6.30
C SER A 20 4.66 -5.72 -6.98
N SER A 21 4.72 -6.36 -8.14
CA SER A 21 3.54 -6.90 -8.79
C SER A 21 3.05 -8.16 -8.07
N LEU A 22 1.75 -8.23 -7.80
CA LEU A 22 1.09 -9.33 -7.11
C LEU A 22 1.13 -10.65 -7.92
N ASN A 23 1.43 -10.56 -9.21
CA ASN A 23 1.52 -11.72 -10.11
C ASN A 23 2.96 -12.24 -10.33
N THR A 24 3.95 -11.64 -9.65
CA THR A 24 5.34 -12.12 -9.68
C THR A 24 5.49 -13.46 -8.97
N ASN A 25 6.54 -14.22 -9.33
CA ASN A 25 6.89 -15.51 -8.71
C ASN A 25 7.01 -15.41 -7.18
N THR A 26 7.35 -14.23 -6.66
CA THR A 26 7.41 -13.93 -5.22
C THR A 26 6.11 -14.29 -4.50
N PHE A 27 4.96 -14.01 -5.10
CA PHE A 27 3.64 -14.19 -4.49
C PHE A 27 2.80 -15.33 -5.09
N GLN A 28 3.30 -16.04 -6.11
CA GLN A 28 2.57 -17.13 -6.76
C GLN A 28 2.25 -18.29 -5.80
N SER A 29 3.07 -18.52 -4.78
CA SER A 29 2.85 -19.61 -3.82
C SER A 29 1.74 -19.34 -2.80
N PHE A 30 1.15 -18.14 -2.77
CA PHE A 30 0.06 -17.81 -1.85
C PHE A 30 -1.29 -18.11 -2.50
N ASN A 31 -1.94 -19.17 -2.00
CA ASN A 31 -3.35 -19.43 -2.30
C ASN A 31 -4.21 -18.32 -1.68
N GLY A 32 -5.09 -17.70 -2.48
CA GLY A 32 -5.98 -16.63 -2.00
C GLY A 32 -5.25 -15.33 -1.65
N LYS A 33 -4.17 -15.00 -2.36
CA LYS A 33 -3.38 -13.77 -2.19
C LYS A 33 -4.22 -12.49 -2.22
N GLU A 34 -5.32 -12.46 -2.97
CA GLU A 34 -6.25 -11.32 -3.01
C GLU A 34 -6.92 -11.10 -1.64
N LYS A 35 -7.29 -12.19 -0.94
CA LYS A 35 -7.86 -12.11 0.42
C LYS A 35 -6.81 -11.67 1.43
N ILE A 36 -5.57 -12.15 1.28
CA ILE A 36 -4.43 -11.71 2.10
C ILE A 36 -4.20 -10.21 1.91
N CYS A 37 -4.18 -9.73 0.67
CA CYS A 37 -4.04 -8.31 0.37
C CYS A 37 -5.17 -7.48 0.97
N GLN A 38 -6.43 -7.94 0.85
CA GLN A 38 -7.57 -7.26 1.44
C GLN A 38 -7.44 -7.19 2.97
N SER A 39 -7.20 -8.31 3.64
CA SER A 39 -7.07 -8.37 5.11
C SER A 39 -5.91 -7.51 5.65
N LEU A 40 -4.78 -7.47 4.93
CA LEU A 40 -3.66 -6.59 5.28
C LEU A 40 -3.97 -5.11 5.03
N SER A 41 -4.71 -4.81 3.96
CA SER A 41 -5.12 -3.45 3.62
C SER A 41 -6.21 -2.91 4.54
N ASP A 42 -7.13 -3.75 5.01
CA ASP A 42 -8.16 -3.40 6.00
C ASP A 42 -7.52 -2.97 7.34
N ARG A 43 -6.36 -3.55 7.67
CA ARG A 43 -5.50 -3.15 8.81
C ARG A 43 -4.48 -2.06 8.45
N LYS A 44 -4.57 -1.50 7.24
CA LYS A 44 -3.71 -0.44 6.70
C LYS A 44 -2.23 -0.79 6.68
N LEU A 45 -1.88 -2.08 6.64
CA LEU A 45 -0.48 -2.53 6.62
C LEU A 45 0.12 -2.50 5.22
N ILE A 46 -0.71 -2.73 4.21
CA ILE A 46 -0.33 -2.63 2.80
C ILE A 46 -1.41 -1.87 2.05
N ASP A 47 -1.06 -1.44 0.85
CA ASP A 47 -2.01 -0.94 -0.12
C ASP A 47 -1.72 -1.55 -1.50
N PHE A 48 -2.67 -1.44 -2.41
CA PHE A 48 -2.60 -2.08 -3.72
C PHE A 48 -3.29 -1.27 -4.81
N SER A 49 -2.90 -1.53 -6.06
CA SER A 49 -3.51 -0.88 -7.20
C SER A 49 -4.92 -1.43 -7.44
N ARG A 50 -5.88 -0.51 -7.61
CA ARG A 50 -7.31 -0.81 -7.77
C ARG A 50 -7.78 -0.56 -9.20
N GLU A 51 -8.81 -1.29 -9.61
CA GLU A 51 -9.63 -1.02 -10.79
C GLU A 51 -11.10 -0.88 -10.39
N ILE A 52 -11.86 -0.15 -11.20
CA ILE A 52 -13.32 -0.05 -11.04
C ILE A 52 -13.92 -1.41 -11.44
N ALA A 53 -14.59 -2.05 -10.48
CA ALA A 53 -15.23 -3.34 -10.64
C ALA A 53 -16.66 -3.20 -11.17
N SER A 54 -17.44 -2.36 -10.49
CA SER A 54 -18.86 -2.14 -10.77
C SER A 54 -19.18 -0.66 -10.57
N ILE A 55 -20.19 -0.20 -11.29
CA ILE A 55 -20.63 1.19 -11.29
C ILE A 55 -22.14 1.18 -11.15
N LYS A 56 -22.66 2.04 -10.29
CA LYS A 56 -24.09 2.23 -10.09
C LYS A 56 -24.43 3.71 -10.22
N ILE A 57 -25.55 4.03 -10.85
CA ILE A 57 -26.05 5.40 -10.85
C ILE A 57 -26.64 5.74 -9.49
N LEU A 58 -26.36 6.94 -9.00
CA LEU A 58 -27.00 7.50 -7.82
C LEU A 58 -28.24 8.31 -8.23
N PRO A 59 -29.20 8.52 -7.32
CA PRO A 59 -30.40 9.32 -7.62
C PRO A 59 -30.09 10.69 -8.23
N ALA A 60 -29.06 11.37 -7.71
CA ALA A 60 -28.60 12.66 -8.24
C ALA A 60 -28.14 12.58 -9.71
N GLY A 61 -27.54 11.46 -10.12
CA GLY A 61 -27.15 11.22 -11.51
C GLY A 61 -28.36 11.01 -12.43
N ASP A 62 -29.38 10.28 -11.97
CA ASP A 62 -30.61 10.07 -12.73
C ASP A 62 -31.43 11.35 -12.89
N ASP A 63 -31.54 12.14 -11.83
CA ASP A 63 -32.27 13.41 -11.88
C ASP A 63 -31.58 14.43 -12.78
N LEU A 64 -30.24 14.44 -12.79
CA LEU A 64 -29.46 15.25 -13.72
C LEU A 64 -29.75 14.90 -15.18
N ILE A 65 -29.91 13.61 -15.51
CA ILE A 65 -30.24 13.17 -16.87
C ILE A 65 -31.61 13.68 -17.30
N LYS A 66 -32.59 13.71 -16.38
CA LYS A 66 -33.97 14.13 -16.67
C LYS A 66 -34.13 15.64 -16.80
N THR A 67 -33.31 16.42 -16.08
CA THR A 67 -33.53 17.87 -15.94
C THR A 67 -32.84 18.69 -17.04
N GLU A 68 -32.02 18.08 -17.92
CA GLU A 68 -31.20 18.76 -18.95
C GLU A 68 -30.58 20.08 -18.45
N THR A 69 -30.13 20.10 -17.20
CA THR A 69 -29.65 21.33 -16.57
C THR A 69 -28.28 21.70 -17.12
N GLU A 70 -28.24 22.75 -17.96
CA GLU A 70 -27.02 23.46 -18.39
C GLU A 70 -26.22 24.05 -17.21
N GLN A 71 -26.77 23.99 -16.00
CA GLN A 71 -26.21 24.57 -14.76
C GLN A 71 -25.18 23.68 -14.05
N LEU A 72 -25.10 22.37 -14.36
CA LEU A 72 -24.06 21.52 -13.78
C LEU A 72 -22.81 21.55 -14.66
N ALA A 73 -21.62 21.65 -14.06
CA ALA A 73 -20.33 21.53 -14.72
C ALA A 73 -20.06 20.08 -15.19
N ILE A 74 -20.91 19.59 -16.09
CA ILE A 74 -20.80 18.27 -16.72
C ILE A 74 -20.53 18.44 -18.21
N THR A 75 -19.48 17.80 -18.67
CA THR A 75 -19.09 17.84 -20.08
C THR A 75 -20.02 16.95 -20.93
N PRO A 76 -20.16 17.21 -22.24
CA PRO A 76 -20.95 16.36 -23.12
C PRO A 76 -20.48 14.89 -23.15
N LYS A 77 -19.19 14.62 -22.87
CA LYS A 77 -18.65 13.26 -22.78
C LYS A 77 -19.07 12.57 -21.48
N GLU A 78 -18.99 13.27 -20.35
CA GLU A 78 -19.47 12.77 -19.06
C GLU A 78 -20.97 12.46 -19.11
N LEU A 79 -21.78 13.35 -19.70
CA LEU A 79 -23.22 13.13 -19.84
C LEU A 79 -23.54 11.88 -20.67
N LYS A 80 -22.77 11.61 -21.75
CA LYS A 80 -22.93 10.37 -22.55
C LYS A 80 -22.61 9.12 -21.73
N VAL A 81 -21.57 9.16 -20.90
CA VAL A 81 -21.23 8.05 -20.00
C VAL A 81 -22.33 7.87 -18.95
N LEU A 82 -22.79 8.95 -18.33
CA LEU A 82 -23.85 8.92 -17.32
C LEU A 82 -25.16 8.34 -17.87
N LYS A 83 -25.59 8.77 -19.06
CA LYS A 83 -26.76 8.20 -19.77
C LYS A 83 -26.60 6.70 -20.05
N LYS A 84 -25.39 6.23 -20.38
CA LYS A 84 -25.12 4.79 -20.57
C LYS A 84 -25.22 4.00 -19.28
N ILE A 85 -24.82 4.59 -18.15
CA ILE A 85 -24.94 3.97 -16.82
C ILE A 85 -26.42 3.91 -16.41
N SER A 86 -27.18 5.01 -16.56
CA SER A 86 -28.62 5.07 -16.24
C SER A 86 -29.46 4.05 -17.02
N ASN A 87 -29.11 3.81 -18.28
CA ASN A 87 -29.80 2.81 -19.10
C ASN A 87 -29.52 1.35 -18.66
N ALA A 88 -28.57 1.12 -17.74
CA ALA A 88 -28.37 -0.19 -17.16
C ALA A 88 -29.38 -0.37 -16.01
N SER A 89 -30.14 -1.47 -16.03
CA SER A 89 -31.12 -1.78 -14.99
C SER A 89 -30.50 -1.99 -13.59
N GLU A 90 -29.20 -2.22 -13.52
CA GLU A 90 -28.44 -2.56 -12.32
C GLU A 90 -26.99 -2.03 -12.44
N THR A 91 -26.09 -2.52 -11.58
CA THR A 91 -24.66 -2.24 -11.67
C THR A 91 -24.08 -2.62 -13.04
N ILE A 92 -23.26 -1.73 -13.61
CA ILE A 92 -22.59 -1.94 -14.89
C ILE A 92 -21.06 -2.00 -14.70
N THR A 93 -20.39 -2.86 -15.47
CA THR A 93 -18.93 -2.92 -15.50
C THR A 93 -18.37 -1.88 -16.48
N PRO A 94 -17.19 -1.27 -16.23
CA PRO A 94 -16.62 -0.26 -17.13
C PRO A 94 -16.49 -0.73 -18.59
N SER A 95 -16.24 -2.02 -18.82
CA SER A 95 -16.14 -2.63 -20.16
C SER A 95 -17.43 -2.57 -20.97
N LYS A 96 -18.60 -2.53 -20.32
CA LYS A 96 -19.90 -2.42 -20.99
C LYS A 96 -20.23 -0.98 -21.41
N ILE A 97 -19.48 0.01 -20.90
CA ILE A 97 -19.55 1.41 -21.33
C ILE A 97 -18.75 1.56 -22.63
N ASN A 98 -19.28 0.99 -23.72
CA ASN A 98 -18.63 1.06 -25.02
C ASN A 98 -19.11 2.30 -25.78
N ILE A 99 -18.27 3.33 -25.81
CA ILE A 99 -18.46 4.55 -26.60
C ILE A 99 -17.30 4.61 -27.59
N LYS A 100 -17.59 4.56 -28.90
CA LYS A 100 -16.59 4.40 -29.99
C LYS A 100 -15.38 5.36 -29.92
N SER A 101 -15.56 6.54 -29.33
CA SER A 101 -14.53 7.59 -29.23
C SER A 101 -13.82 7.65 -27.88
N LEU A 102 -14.11 6.74 -26.94
CA LEU A 102 -13.66 6.82 -25.55
C LEU A 102 -12.68 5.69 -25.24
N LYS A 103 -11.41 6.04 -25.03
CA LYS A 103 -10.37 5.10 -24.59
C LYS A 103 -10.56 4.69 -23.12
N SER A 104 -9.98 3.57 -22.70
CA SER A 104 -10.11 3.06 -21.32
C SER A 104 -9.68 4.08 -20.26
N GLU A 105 -8.52 4.69 -20.44
CA GLU A 105 -7.97 5.70 -19.51
C GLU A 105 -8.90 6.92 -19.40
N GLN A 106 -9.43 7.40 -20.54
CA GLN A 106 -10.36 8.51 -20.56
C GLN A 106 -11.70 8.16 -19.92
N ARG A 107 -12.18 6.93 -20.13
CA ARG A 107 -13.39 6.43 -19.46
C ARG A 107 -13.19 6.39 -17.95
N ASP A 108 -12.07 5.85 -17.48
CA ASP A 108 -11.81 5.69 -16.05
C ASP A 108 -11.66 7.06 -15.37
N ALA A 109 -11.02 8.04 -16.03
CA ALA A 109 -10.99 9.43 -15.56
C ALA A 109 -12.38 10.08 -15.49
N ILE A 110 -13.25 9.83 -16.49
CA ILE A 110 -14.64 10.30 -16.46
C ILE A 110 -15.42 9.66 -15.31
N LEU A 111 -15.26 8.36 -15.10
CA LEU A 111 -15.92 7.65 -14.00
C LEU A 111 -15.48 8.19 -12.64
N GLN A 112 -14.19 8.48 -12.48
CA GLN A 112 -13.68 9.11 -11.27
C GLN A 112 -14.31 10.50 -11.05
N SER A 113 -14.33 11.36 -12.08
CA SER A 113 -14.97 12.69 -12.02
C SER A 113 -16.47 12.60 -11.65
N LEU A 114 -17.20 11.65 -12.24
CA LEU A 114 -18.63 11.44 -11.95
C LEU A 114 -18.85 10.94 -10.51
N CYS A 115 -17.94 10.12 -9.99
CA CYS A 115 -17.96 9.65 -8.61
C CYS A 115 -17.70 10.78 -7.63
N GLU A 116 -16.69 11.62 -7.90
CA GLU A 116 -16.36 12.81 -7.10
C GLU A 116 -17.51 13.82 -7.07
N LYS A 117 -18.27 13.94 -8.17
CA LYS A 117 -19.49 14.75 -8.28
C LYS A 117 -20.71 14.13 -7.58
N GLY A 118 -20.59 12.93 -7.00
CA GLY A 118 -21.69 12.23 -6.32
C GLY A 118 -22.81 11.76 -7.25
N LEU A 119 -22.53 11.62 -8.56
CA LEU A 119 -23.51 11.21 -9.56
C LEU A 119 -23.57 9.70 -9.74
N ILE A 120 -22.48 9.02 -9.40
CA ILE A 120 -22.37 7.56 -9.46
C ILE A 120 -21.64 7.05 -8.22
N GLU A 121 -21.89 5.78 -7.91
CA GLU A 121 -21.16 5.00 -6.93
C GLU A 121 -20.28 4.00 -7.69
N VAL A 122 -19.02 3.88 -7.28
CA VAL A 122 -18.07 2.94 -7.88
C VAL A 122 -17.57 1.96 -6.83
N GLU A 123 -17.66 0.68 -7.14
CA GLU A 123 -17.01 -0.37 -6.37
C GLU A 123 -15.63 -0.62 -6.98
N THR A 124 -14.59 -0.65 -6.16
CA THR A 124 -13.22 -0.93 -6.61
C THR A 124 -12.72 -2.26 -6.08
N LYS A 125 -11.83 -2.89 -6.84
CA LYS A 125 -11.16 -4.15 -6.46
C LYS A 125 -9.70 -4.13 -6.87
N ILE A 126 -8.92 -5.09 -6.40
CA ILE A 126 -7.54 -5.31 -6.85
C ILE A 126 -7.51 -5.45 -8.39
N LYS A 127 -6.58 -4.75 -9.06
CA LYS A 127 -6.41 -4.86 -10.51
C LYS A 127 -6.22 -6.31 -10.94
N LYS A 128 -6.88 -6.74 -12.02
CA LYS A 128 -6.66 -8.10 -12.55
C LYS A 128 -5.31 -8.24 -13.23
N THR A 129 -4.91 -7.20 -13.96
CA THR A 129 -3.67 -7.15 -14.73
C THR A 129 -2.71 -6.14 -14.10
N ASN A 130 -1.44 -6.55 -13.93
CA ASN A 130 -0.40 -5.69 -13.35
C ASN A 130 -0.82 -5.07 -12.01
N ALA A 131 -1.50 -5.84 -11.15
CA ALA A 131 -1.74 -5.44 -9.77
C ALA A 131 -0.40 -5.21 -9.08
N GLU A 132 -0.25 -4.04 -8.47
CA GLU A 132 0.87 -3.70 -7.63
C GLU A 132 0.41 -3.73 -6.18
N VAL A 133 1.28 -4.15 -5.30
CA VAL A 133 1.10 -4.16 -3.86
C VAL A 133 2.32 -3.50 -3.23
N TRP A 134 2.10 -2.68 -2.21
CA TRP A 134 3.18 -1.98 -1.50
C TRP A 134 2.90 -1.83 -0.01
N LEU A 135 3.97 -1.73 0.77
CA LEU A 135 3.88 -1.41 2.18
C LEU A 135 3.43 0.05 2.36
N THR A 136 2.50 0.29 3.27
CA THR A 136 2.07 1.64 3.65
C THR A 136 3.02 2.23 4.68
N GLU A 137 2.90 3.55 4.91
CA GLU A 137 3.59 4.20 6.02
C GLU A 137 3.14 3.62 7.37
N GLU A 138 1.82 3.53 7.59
CA GLU A 138 1.26 2.93 8.82
C GLU A 138 1.66 1.47 9.01
N GLY A 139 1.79 0.71 7.91
CA GLY A 139 2.32 -0.66 7.93
C GLY A 139 3.79 -0.72 8.30
N SER A 140 4.58 0.24 7.83
CA SER A 140 5.99 0.36 8.20
C SER A 140 6.16 0.68 9.68
N GLU A 141 5.37 1.62 10.21
CA GLU A 141 5.34 1.96 11.64
C GLU A 141 4.86 0.77 12.48
N TYR A 142 3.78 0.11 12.05
CA TYR A 142 3.29 -1.08 12.74
C TYR A 142 4.38 -2.15 12.84
N LEU A 143 5.05 -2.48 11.74
CA LEU A 143 6.10 -3.50 11.72
C LEU A 143 7.33 -3.10 12.54
N ARG A 144 7.65 -1.80 12.62
CA ARG A 144 8.80 -1.31 13.38
C ARG A 144 8.54 -1.24 14.88
N ASP A 145 7.41 -0.66 15.26
CA ASP A 145 7.18 -0.18 16.61
C ASP A 145 6.19 -1.04 17.40
N ARG A 146 5.28 -1.74 16.70
CA ARG A 146 4.13 -2.42 17.33
C ARG A 146 4.12 -3.93 17.12
N TYR A 147 4.81 -4.43 16.10
CA TYR A 147 4.78 -5.84 15.76
C TYR A 147 5.67 -6.66 16.71
N ILE A 148 5.02 -7.40 17.61
CA ILE A 148 5.67 -8.36 18.49
C ILE A 148 5.36 -9.76 17.95
N PRO A 149 6.35 -10.53 17.49
CA PRO A 149 6.13 -11.89 17.03
C PRO A 149 5.80 -12.80 18.23
N GLU A 150 4.66 -13.48 18.16
CA GLU A 150 4.23 -14.45 19.18
C GLU A 150 3.96 -15.82 18.55
N GLY A 151 4.19 -16.88 19.32
CA GLY A 151 3.95 -18.27 18.89
C GLY A 151 5.07 -18.88 18.03
N VAL A 152 4.78 -20.04 17.42
CA VAL A 152 5.72 -20.80 16.58
C VAL A 152 5.50 -20.43 15.12
N ALA A 153 6.24 -19.45 14.61
CA ALA A 153 6.21 -19.10 13.20
C ALA A 153 7.23 -19.93 12.39
N ILE A 154 6.75 -20.77 11.47
CA ILE A 154 7.63 -21.47 10.51
C ILE A 154 7.99 -20.50 9.38
N ILE A 155 8.96 -19.62 9.63
CA ILE A 155 9.54 -18.71 8.62
C ILE A 155 10.94 -19.20 8.21
N SER A 156 11.31 -19.02 6.94
CA SER A 156 12.67 -19.30 6.49
C SER A 156 13.64 -18.20 6.92
N LEU A 157 14.94 -18.51 6.93
CA LEU A 157 15.98 -17.53 7.23
C LEU A 157 15.95 -16.35 6.26
N ASP A 158 15.57 -16.55 4.99
CA ASP A 158 15.42 -15.47 4.01
C ASP A 158 14.34 -14.47 4.43
N LEU A 159 13.20 -14.95 4.94
CA LEU A 159 12.11 -14.08 5.40
C LEU A 159 12.51 -13.30 6.64
N LEU A 160 13.23 -13.96 7.56
CA LEU A 160 13.79 -13.28 8.73
C LEU A 160 14.81 -12.22 8.31
N THR A 161 15.66 -12.53 7.32
CA THR A 161 16.65 -11.60 6.78
C THR A 161 15.97 -10.35 6.22
N ASN A 162 14.88 -10.49 5.46
CA ASN A 162 14.11 -9.34 4.96
C ASN A 162 13.61 -8.45 6.09
N TYR A 163 13.12 -9.04 7.18
CA TYR A 163 12.66 -8.29 8.36
C TYR A 163 13.81 -7.55 9.05
N LEU A 164 14.94 -8.24 9.29
CA LEU A 164 16.10 -7.64 9.95
C LEU A 164 16.68 -6.48 9.12
N LEU A 165 16.75 -6.63 7.80
CA LEU A 165 17.19 -5.56 6.90
C LEU A 165 16.22 -4.37 6.92
N PHE A 166 14.92 -4.62 7.03
CA PHE A 166 13.92 -3.58 7.21
C PHE A 166 14.14 -2.81 8.52
N ILE A 167 14.25 -3.51 9.66
CA ILE A 167 14.43 -2.88 10.98
C ILE A 167 15.74 -2.09 11.06
N ARG A 168 16.84 -2.61 10.49
CA ARG A 168 18.15 -1.93 10.48
C ARG A 168 18.11 -0.54 9.84
N LYS A 169 17.17 -0.24 8.95
CA LYS A 169 17.03 1.10 8.35
C LYS A 169 16.57 2.16 9.33
N PHE A 170 15.96 1.75 10.45
CA PHE A 170 15.43 2.65 11.47
C PHE A 170 16.32 2.73 12.71
N LEU A 171 17.34 1.88 12.79
CA LEU A 171 18.35 2.01 13.83
C LEU A 171 19.22 3.23 13.52
N PRO A 172 19.69 3.96 14.54
CA PRO A 172 20.69 4.99 14.33
C PRO A 172 21.88 4.34 13.62
N SER A 173 22.18 4.80 12.40
CA SER A 173 23.51 4.64 11.84
C SER A 173 24.46 5.17 12.91
N GLN A 174 25.50 4.40 13.27
CA GLN A 174 26.48 4.84 14.28
C GLN A 174 26.81 6.32 14.09
N PRO A 175 26.97 7.09 15.18
CA PRO A 175 27.38 8.48 15.07
C PRO A 175 28.63 8.54 14.19
N GLU A 176 28.54 9.38 13.16
CA GLU A 176 29.68 9.88 12.41
C GLU A 176 30.81 10.15 13.41
N PRO A 177 32.03 9.62 13.22
CA PRO A 177 33.09 9.83 14.18
C PRO A 177 33.24 11.34 14.32
N LEU A 178 32.86 11.85 15.50
CA LEU A 178 33.07 13.24 15.87
C LEU A 178 34.54 13.51 15.56
N SER A 179 34.78 14.37 14.57
CA SER A 179 36.12 14.85 14.29
C SER A 179 36.63 15.43 15.59
N THR A 180 37.57 14.73 16.22
CA THR A 180 38.24 15.18 17.44
C THR A 180 38.90 16.51 17.13
N SER A 181 38.25 17.62 17.45
CA SER A 181 38.94 18.88 17.66
C SER A 181 39.84 18.70 18.88
N GLU A 182 41.11 19.03 18.71
CA GLU A 182 42.18 18.90 19.71
C GLU A 182 41.79 19.38 21.12
N PRO A 183 42.39 18.79 22.18
CA PRO A 183 42.04 19.12 23.55
C PRO A 183 42.57 20.51 23.92
N THR A 184 41.67 21.47 24.12
CA THR A 184 42.01 22.67 24.89
C THR A 184 41.74 22.39 26.36
N ASN A 185 42.85 22.32 27.08
CA ASN A 185 43.05 22.11 28.50
C ASN A 185 42.02 22.83 29.40
N GLY A 186 41.37 22.10 30.33
CA GLY A 186 40.57 22.74 31.39
C GLY A 186 39.59 21.85 32.15
N GLY A 187 40.08 21.05 33.11
CA GLY A 187 39.44 20.83 34.42
C GLY A 187 38.20 19.92 34.55
N SER A 188 38.45 18.71 35.08
CA SER A 188 37.63 18.01 36.10
C SER A 188 36.18 17.58 35.78
N ALA A 189 36.02 16.33 35.30
CA ALA A 189 35.11 15.32 35.87
C ALA A 189 35.42 13.96 35.25
N VAL A 190 35.95 13.01 36.04
CA VAL A 190 36.22 11.65 35.58
C VAL A 190 34.89 10.89 35.53
N ALA A 191 34.27 10.81 34.36
CA ALA A 191 33.31 9.75 34.06
C ALA A 191 34.08 8.62 33.37
N THR A 192 34.36 7.55 34.10
CA THR A 192 34.96 6.34 33.55
C THR A 192 33.96 5.68 32.60
N ILE A 193 34.05 5.99 31.31
CA ILE A 193 33.40 5.20 30.26
C ILE A 193 34.31 4.01 29.99
N VAL A 194 33.93 2.86 30.53
CA VAL A 194 34.58 1.58 30.21
C VAL A 194 34.17 1.21 28.80
N ASN A 195 35.03 1.49 27.82
CA ASN A 195 34.93 0.95 26.47
C ASN A 195 35.39 -0.52 26.49
N LEU A 196 34.47 -1.43 26.82
CA LEU A 196 34.69 -2.86 26.60
C LEU A 196 34.67 -3.13 25.10
N THR A 197 35.75 -3.72 24.60
CA THR A 197 35.90 -4.11 23.20
C THR A 197 35.59 -5.61 23.09
N ASP A 198 35.01 -6.08 21.97
CA ASP A 198 34.47 -7.43 21.75
C ASP A 198 35.44 -8.63 21.94
N LYS A 199 36.67 -8.41 22.40
CA LYS A 199 37.63 -9.48 22.75
C LYS A 199 37.69 -9.83 24.23
N GLU A 200 36.97 -9.15 25.12
CA GLU A 200 36.99 -9.43 26.57
C GLU A 200 35.76 -10.19 27.10
N ILE A 201 34.81 -10.60 26.27
CA ILE A 201 33.62 -11.37 26.72
C ILE A 201 33.93 -12.88 26.92
N VAL A 202 35.08 -13.37 26.48
CA VAL A 202 35.48 -14.78 26.62
C VAL A 202 36.50 -14.95 27.75
N HIS A 203 36.24 -14.43 28.95
CA HIS A 203 36.91 -14.94 30.16
C HIS A 203 36.18 -14.66 31.48
N THR A 204 34.85 -14.57 31.46
CA THR A 204 34.07 -14.58 32.71
C THR A 204 32.78 -15.38 32.54
N ILE A 205 32.94 -16.69 32.38
CA ILE A 205 32.13 -17.73 33.03
C ILE A 205 33.09 -18.86 33.42
#